data_AF-A0A960V4S0-F1
#
_entry.id   AF-A0A960V4S0-F1
#
_cell.length_a   1.000
_cell.length_b   1.000
_cell.length_c   1.000
_cell.angle_alpha   90.00
_cell.angle_beta   90.00
_cell.angle_gamma   90.00
#
_symmetry.space_group_name_H-M   'P 1'
#
loop_
_entity.id
_entity.type
_entity.pdbx_description
1 polymer ?
#
loop_
_entity_poly.entity_id
_entity_poly.type
_entity_poly.pdbx_seq_one_letter_code
_entity_poly.pdbx_strand_id
1 'polypeptide(L)'
;MQQMSRPIAALVILILINITTGPAHLLAQEVQEQRISDQEQYERMQTRRSMLEWHQITGLLTWGLWLATNLEGERIAKTHQRVGEQEMQLLWLSNPDAYTPLYLLYRENAEWKTTADSSTHKSLAAATAGMYALTAVLALCAPPLYDEQGSDLWDSSWWHRALAFVHLAAMLSLPALGHQAEEGPDGLQKMRNVGWAGFGVYSVAIGVFYF
;
A
#
# COMPACT_ATOMS: atom_id res chain seq x y z
N MET A 1 -59.45 19.37 66.26
CA MET A 1 -58.96 20.15 65.09
C MET A 1 -57.49 19.83 64.87
N GLN A 2 -57.14 18.83 64.07
CA GLN A 2 -55.72 18.54 63.76
C GLN A 2 -55.59 17.61 62.53
N GLN A 3 -55.92 18.10 61.32
CA GLN A 3 -55.74 17.25 60.11
C GLN A 3 -55.62 18.01 58.79
N MET A 4 -54.87 19.12 58.72
CA MET A 4 -54.70 19.85 57.43
C MET A 4 -53.29 20.40 57.11
N SER A 5 -52.20 19.97 57.78
CA SER A 5 -50.85 20.52 57.51
C SER A 5 -49.88 19.60 56.75
N ARG A 6 -50.27 18.35 56.42
CA ARG A 6 -49.36 17.36 55.82
C ARG A 6 -49.04 17.51 54.32
N PRO A 7 -49.94 17.98 53.42
CA PRO A 7 -49.65 17.94 51.99
C PRO A 7 -48.66 19.04 51.52
N ILE A 8 -48.65 20.20 52.19
CA ILE A 8 -47.79 21.34 51.81
C ILE A 8 -46.33 21.06 52.20
N ALA A 9 -46.09 20.48 53.39
CA ALA A 9 -44.74 20.14 53.84
C ALA A 9 -44.10 19.06 52.93
N ALA A 10 -44.87 18.06 52.49
CA ALA A 10 -44.39 17.04 51.55
C ALA A 10 -44.04 17.64 50.18
N LEU A 11 -44.86 18.58 49.67
CA LEU A 11 -44.60 19.26 48.40
C LEU A 11 -43.33 20.13 48.45
N VAL A 12 -43.14 20.88 49.54
CA VAL A 12 -41.94 21.73 49.72
C VAL A 12 -40.68 20.88 49.85
N ILE A 13 -40.74 19.74 50.55
CA ILE A 13 -39.61 18.80 50.64
C ILE A 13 -39.29 18.18 49.27
N LEU A 14 -40.30 17.77 48.51
CA LEU A 14 -40.10 17.25 47.14
C LEU A 14 -39.52 18.29 46.19
N ILE A 15 -39.97 19.55 46.27
CA ILE A 15 -39.42 20.65 45.47
C ILE A 15 -37.98 20.97 45.89
N LEU A 16 -37.68 21.02 47.18
CA LEU A 16 -36.31 21.25 47.69
C LEU A 16 -35.36 20.10 47.35
N ILE A 17 -35.81 18.85 47.41
CA ILE A 17 -35.03 17.69 46.95
C ILE A 17 -34.76 17.84 45.44
N ASN A 18 -35.79 18.12 44.62
CA ASN A 18 -35.61 18.22 43.17
C ASN A 18 -34.71 19.41 42.75
N ILE A 19 -34.76 20.54 43.46
CA ILE A 19 -33.89 21.70 43.23
C ILE A 19 -32.43 21.41 43.64
N THR A 20 -32.21 20.56 44.65
CA THR A 20 -30.85 20.27 45.16
C THR A 20 -30.19 19.07 44.48
N THR A 21 -30.95 18.05 44.07
CA THR A 21 -30.41 16.81 43.47
C THR A 21 -30.50 16.78 41.94
N GLY A 22 -31.46 17.49 41.34
CA GLY A 22 -31.61 17.62 39.89
C GLY A 22 -30.35 18.11 39.16
N PRO A 23 -29.74 19.25 39.55
CA PRO A 23 -28.53 19.75 38.87
C PRO A 23 -27.30 18.86 39.12
N ALA A 24 -27.19 18.18 40.26
CA ALA A 24 -26.07 17.28 40.54
C ALA A 24 -26.09 16.02 39.67
N HIS A 25 -27.28 15.47 39.39
CA HIS A 25 -27.42 14.32 38.50
C HIS A 25 -27.09 14.68 37.03
N LEU A 26 -27.53 15.85 36.56
CA LEU A 26 -27.23 16.32 35.20
C LEU A 26 -25.73 16.55 35.00
N LEU A 27 -25.05 17.19 35.96
CA LEU A 27 -23.59 17.37 35.91
C LEU A 27 -22.84 16.04 35.98
N ALA A 28 -23.30 15.08 36.78
CA ALA A 28 -22.70 13.75 36.82
C ALA A 28 -22.87 13.02 35.48
N GLN A 29 -24.02 13.19 34.82
CA GLN A 29 -24.28 12.63 33.50
C GLN A 29 -23.41 13.28 32.42
N GLU A 30 -23.29 14.62 32.40
CA GLU A 30 -22.41 15.35 31.47
C GLU A 30 -20.93 14.97 31.66
N VAL A 31 -20.46 14.90 32.92
CA VAL A 31 -19.08 14.48 33.23
C VAL A 31 -18.83 13.04 32.80
N GLN A 32 -19.82 12.15 32.96
CA GLN A 32 -19.69 10.77 32.55
C GLN A 32 -19.71 10.61 31.03
N GLU A 33 -20.58 11.35 30.33
CA GLU A 33 -20.63 11.40 28.87
C GLU A 33 -19.33 11.99 28.29
N GLN A 34 -18.81 13.04 28.89
CA GLN A 34 -17.53 13.63 28.50
C GLN A 34 -16.36 12.67 28.72
N ARG A 35 -16.32 11.94 29.85
CA ARG A 35 -15.28 10.90 30.07
C ARG A 35 -15.36 9.77 29.06
N ILE A 36 -16.56 9.32 28.71
CA ILE A 36 -16.76 8.27 27.71
C ILE A 36 -16.28 8.77 26.34
N SER A 37 -16.64 9.99 25.96
CA SER A 37 -16.13 10.65 24.75
C SER A 37 -14.60 10.75 24.74
N ASP A 38 -13.99 11.21 25.85
CA ASP A 38 -12.54 11.34 25.96
C ASP A 38 -11.83 9.98 25.86
N GLN A 39 -12.41 8.93 26.46
CA GLN A 39 -11.89 7.57 26.35
C GLN A 39 -11.99 7.03 24.92
N GLU A 40 -13.13 7.22 24.25
CA GLU A 40 -13.31 6.82 22.86
C GLU A 40 -12.33 7.56 21.93
N GLN A 41 -12.14 8.86 22.14
CA GLN A 41 -11.14 9.64 21.40
C GLN A 41 -9.72 9.13 21.63
N TYR A 42 -9.37 8.81 22.88
CA TYR A 42 -8.06 8.24 23.23
C TYR A 42 -7.82 6.90 22.54
N GLU A 43 -8.77 5.97 22.62
CA GLU A 43 -8.70 4.66 21.96
C GLU A 43 -8.56 4.82 20.45
N ARG A 44 -9.35 5.69 19.82
CA ARG A 44 -9.25 5.98 18.38
C ARG A 44 -7.89 6.54 17.99
N MET A 45 -7.32 7.44 18.80
CA MET A 45 -5.97 7.98 18.57
C MET A 45 -4.90 6.90 18.70
N GLN A 46 -5.00 6.01 19.69
CA GLN A 46 -4.09 4.88 19.84
C GLN A 46 -4.17 3.93 18.65
N THR A 47 -5.37 3.54 18.23
CA THR A 47 -5.57 2.67 17.05
C THR A 47 -4.97 3.30 15.80
N ARG A 48 -5.22 4.60 15.58
CA ARG A 48 -4.66 5.31 14.43
C ARG A 48 -3.13 5.33 14.44
N ARG A 49 -2.51 5.60 15.59
CA ARG A 49 -1.04 5.58 15.74
C ARG A 49 -0.48 4.20 15.45
N SER A 50 -1.11 3.16 15.97
CA SER A 50 -0.70 1.77 15.71
C SER A 50 -0.83 1.40 14.22
N MET A 51 -1.94 1.75 13.58
CA MET A 51 -2.13 1.51 12.14
C MET A 51 -1.12 2.28 11.29
N LEU A 52 -0.79 3.51 11.66
CA LEU A 52 0.23 4.32 10.98
C LEU A 52 1.62 3.69 11.11
N GLU A 53 1.99 3.26 12.32
CA GLU A 53 3.26 2.57 12.58
C GLU A 53 3.37 1.29 11.74
N TRP A 54 2.32 0.46 11.74
CA TRP A 54 2.28 -0.74 10.91
C TRP A 54 2.29 -0.43 9.41
N HIS A 55 1.63 0.65 8.96
CA HIS A 55 1.68 1.09 7.57
C HIS A 55 3.11 1.48 7.16
N GLN A 56 3.84 2.18 8.03
CA GLN A 56 5.23 2.55 7.78
C GLN A 56 6.16 1.34 7.76
N ILE A 57 6.03 0.42 8.73
CA ILE A 57 6.83 -0.82 8.79
C ILE A 57 6.57 -1.68 7.55
N THR A 58 5.31 -1.97 7.25
CA THR A 58 4.93 -2.80 6.09
C THR A 58 5.30 -2.09 4.78
N GLY A 59 5.26 -0.76 4.74
CA GLY A 59 5.73 0.02 3.62
C GLY A 59 7.23 -0.13 3.37
N LEU A 60 8.06 0.03 4.40
CA LEU A 60 9.51 -0.18 4.28
C LEU A 60 9.86 -1.62 3.89
N LEU A 61 9.11 -2.61 4.39
CA LEU A 61 9.26 -4.00 3.96
C LEU A 61 8.89 -4.19 2.48
N THR A 62 7.77 -3.60 2.03
CA THR A 62 7.38 -3.59 0.61
C THR A 62 8.47 -2.98 -0.25
N TRP A 63 9.11 -1.90 0.22
CA TRP A 63 10.18 -1.22 -0.50
C TRP A 63 11.40 -2.12 -0.69
N GLY A 64 11.85 -2.78 0.38
CA GLY A 64 12.98 -3.71 0.31
C GLY A 64 12.68 -4.93 -0.57
N LEU A 65 11.47 -5.50 -0.47
CA LEU A 65 11.03 -6.62 -1.29
C LEU A 65 10.92 -6.24 -2.77
N TRP A 66 10.39 -5.05 -3.09
CA TRP A 66 10.32 -4.58 -4.47
C TRP A 66 11.73 -4.37 -5.03
N LEU A 67 12.63 -3.72 -4.29
CA LEU A 67 14.02 -3.56 -4.73
C LEU A 67 14.66 -4.92 -5.05
N ALA A 68 14.52 -5.91 -4.16
CA ALA A 68 15.01 -7.26 -4.39
C ALA A 68 14.37 -7.91 -5.64
N THR A 69 13.06 -7.72 -5.84
CA THR A 69 12.33 -8.22 -7.02
C THR A 69 12.89 -7.63 -8.31
N ASN A 70 13.14 -6.32 -8.35
CA ASN A 70 13.73 -5.63 -9.51
C ASN A 70 15.15 -6.11 -9.78
N LEU A 71 15.99 -6.25 -8.75
CA LEU A 71 17.37 -6.73 -8.88
C LEU A 71 17.43 -8.16 -9.42
N GLU A 72 16.59 -9.06 -8.90
CA GLU A 72 16.50 -10.43 -9.43
C GLU A 72 15.94 -10.43 -10.86
N GLY A 73 15.00 -9.54 -11.18
CA GLY A 73 14.50 -9.33 -12.54
C GLY A 73 15.62 -8.95 -13.52
N GLU A 74 16.53 -8.04 -13.15
CA GLU A 74 17.70 -7.69 -13.97
C GLU A 74 18.65 -8.86 -14.18
N ARG A 75 18.83 -9.71 -13.17
CA ARG A 75 19.66 -10.91 -13.27
C ARG A 75 19.06 -11.90 -14.27
N ILE A 76 17.75 -12.14 -14.19
CA ILE A 76 17.00 -13.02 -15.10
C ILE A 76 17.03 -12.48 -16.53
N ALA A 77 16.81 -11.17 -16.70
CA ALA A 77 16.78 -10.51 -18.01
C ALA A 77 18.07 -10.69 -18.82
N LYS A 78 19.23 -10.76 -18.15
CA LYS A 78 20.54 -11.01 -18.82
C LYS A 78 20.66 -12.38 -19.45
N THR A 79 19.82 -13.33 -19.05
CA THR A 79 19.83 -14.71 -19.55
C THR A 79 18.70 -14.98 -20.56
N HIS A 80 17.98 -13.93 -20.95
CA HIS A 80 16.91 -13.99 -21.92
C HIS A 80 17.50 -13.99 -23.34
N GLN A 81 17.39 -15.13 -24.02
CA GLN A 81 17.97 -15.36 -25.35
C GLN A 81 17.03 -16.22 -26.18
N ARG A 82 17.24 -16.26 -27.50
CA ARG A 82 16.47 -17.16 -28.36
C ARG A 82 16.94 -18.61 -28.17
N VAL A 83 16.02 -19.56 -28.27
CA VAL A 83 16.35 -21.00 -28.14
C VAL A 83 17.24 -21.45 -29.29
N GLY A 84 18.47 -21.90 -29.01
CA GLY A 84 19.41 -22.36 -30.03
C GLY A 84 20.28 -21.24 -30.64
N GLU A 85 20.31 -20.06 -29.98
CA GLU A 85 20.98 -18.87 -30.52
C GLU A 85 22.49 -19.04 -30.63
N GLN A 86 23.13 -19.71 -29.66
CA GLN A 86 24.57 -19.93 -29.68
C GLN A 86 24.97 -20.84 -30.85
N GLU A 87 24.23 -21.92 -31.07
CA GLU A 87 24.45 -22.87 -32.14
C GLU A 87 24.23 -22.23 -33.51
N MET A 88 23.16 -21.44 -33.68
CA MET A 88 22.88 -20.73 -34.92
C MET A 88 23.87 -19.60 -35.21
N GLN A 89 24.33 -18.89 -34.17
CA GLN A 89 25.41 -17.91 -34.32
C GLN A 89 26.71 -18.57 -34.73
N LEU A 90 27.07 -19.72 -34.14
CA LEU A 90 28.26 -20.49 -34.53
C LEU A 90 28.18 -20.98 -35.99
N LEU A 91 27.01 -21.50 -36.41
CA LEU A 91 26.78 -21.90 -37.80
C LEU A 91 26.93 -20.71 -38.75
N TRP A 92 26.32 -19.57 -38.43
CA TRP A 92 26.43 -18.35 -39.22
C TRP A 92 27.88 -17.82 -39.28
N LEU A 93 28.61 -17.81 -38.16
CA LEU A 93 30.02 -17.42 -38.10
C LEU A 93 30.93 -18.33 -38.94
N SER A 94 30.59 -19.62 -39.09
CA SER A 94 31.38 -20.56 -39.88
C SER A 94 31.34 -20.30 -41.39
N ASN A 95 30.19 -19.82 -41.90
CA ASN A 95 30.02 -19.43 -43.30
C ASN A 95 28.84 -18.44 -43.44
N PRO A 96 29.10 -17.12 -43.29
CA PRO A 96 28.05 -16.11 -43.27
C PRO A 96 27.22 -16.09 -44.56
N ASP A 97 27.86 -16.20 -45.72
CA ASP A 97 27.18 -16.09 -47.02
C ASP A 97 26.20 -17.25 -47.25
N ALA A 98 26.58 -18.46 -46.85
CA ALA A 98 25.73 -19.64 -47.00
C ALA A 98 24.56 -19.68 -46.00
N TYR A 99 24.79 -19.23 -44.75
CA TYR A 99 23.83 -19.42 -43.65
C TYR A 99 23.03 -18.18 -43.26
N THR A 100 23.30 -17.01 -43.84
CA THR A 100 22.53 -15.78 -43.55
C THR A 100 21.02 -15.95 -43.74
N PRO A 101 20.50 -16.54 -44.83
CA PRO A 101 19.05 -16.73 -44.98
C PRO A 101 18.45 -17.60 -43.89
N LEU A 102 19.14 -18.69 -43.50
CA LEU A 102 18.71 -19.58 -42.43
C LEU A 102 18.74 -18.87 -41.07
N TYR A 103 19.79 -18.10 -40.81
CA TYR A 103 19.93 -17.31 -39.58
C TYR A 103 18.82 -16.26 -39.43
N LEU A 104 18.43 -15.60 -40.52
CA LEU A 104 17.33 -14.64 -40.52
C LEU A 104 15.98 -15.33 -40.25
N LEU A 105 15.71 -16.46 -40.92
CA LEU A 105 14.49 -17.26 -40.67
C LEU A 105 14.43 -17.77 -39.22
N TYR A 106 15.56 -18.25 -38.70
CA TYR A 106 15.68 -18.61 -37.29
C TYR A 106 15.36 -17.43 -36.39
N ARG A 107 15.97 -16.26 -36.62
CA ARG A 107 15.78 -15.07 -35.76
C ARG A 107 14.34 -14.55 -35.75
N GLU A 108 13.61 -14.76 -36.84
CA GLU A 108 12.19 -14.39 -36.97
C GLU A 108 11.25 -15.37 -36.26
N ASN A 109 11.55 -16.67 -36.24
CA ASN A 109 10.65 -17.71 -35.74
C ASN A 109 11.06 -18.31 -34.39
N ALA A 110 12.28 -18.08 -33.93
CA ALA A 110 12.77 -18.68 -32.70
C ALA A 110 12.07 -18.10 -31.47
N GLU A 111 11.60 -19.01 -30.62
CA GLU A 111 11.03 -18.69 -29.33
C GLU A 111 12.08 -18.08 -28.39
N TRP A 112 11.62 -17.19 -27.53
CA TRP A 112 12.43 -16.63 -26.46
C TRP A 112 12.39 -17.52 -25.23
N LYS A 113 13.55 -17.69 -24.60
CA LYS A 113 13.65 -18.44 -23.35
C LYS A 113 14.67 -17.81 -22.43
N THR A 114 14.36 -17.89 -21.14
CA THR A 114 15.28 -17.48 -20.08
C THR A 114 15.94 -18.72 -19.49
N THR A 115 17.27 -18.74 -19.39
CA THR A 115 17.99 -19.89 -18.83
C THR A 115 18.13 -19.81 -17.30
N ALA A 116 18.01 -18.62 -16.72
CA ALA A 116 17.91 -18.46 -15.27
C ALA A 116 16.55 -18.93 -14.74
N ASP A 117 16.56 -19.53 -13.56
CA ASP A 117 15.35 -19.86 -12.82
C ASP A 117 14.60 -18.57 -12.41
N SER A 118 13.28 -18.55 -12.63
CA SER A 118 12.42 -17.41 -12.32
C SER A 118 11.65 -17.57 -11.00
N SER A 119 11.79 -18.70 -10.30
CA SER A 119 11.04 -18.99 -9.08
C SER A 119 11.28 -17.96 -7.97
N THR A 120 12.54 -17.55 -7.78
CA THR A 120 12.93 -16.51 -6.81
C THR A 120 12.29 -15.15 -7.13
N HIS A 121 12.27 -14.76 -8.41
CA HIS A 121 11.62 -13.52 -8.82
C HIS A 121 10.11 -13.58 -8.61
N LYS A 122 9.47 -14.70 -8.96
CA LYS A 122 8.03 -14.91 -8.77
C LYS A 122 7.64 -14.89 -7.29
N SER A 123 8.45 -15.49 -6.41
CA SER A 123 8.20 -15.49 -4.96
C SER A 123 8.41 -14.12 -4.32
N LEU A 124 9.47 -13.39 -4.71
CA LEU A 124 9.70 -12.01 -4.29
C LEU A 124 8.59 -11.07 -4.78
N ALA A 125 8.14 -11.22 -6.02
CA ALA A 125 7.03 -10.45 -6.58
C ALA A 125 5.72 -10.72 -5.83
N ALA A 126 5.41 -11.99 -5.53
CA ALA A 126 4.25 -12.35 -4.74
C ALA A 126 4.31 -11.80 -3.30
N ALA A 127 5.47 -11.89 -2.66
CA ALA A 127 5.69 -11.31 -1.33
C ALA A 127 5.53 -9.78 -1.32
N THR A 128 6.09 -9.11 -2.34
CA THR A 128 5.94 -7.66 -2.54
C THR A 128 4.47 -7.27 -2.70
N ALA A 129 3.73 -7.96 -3.57
CA ALA A 129 2.31 -7.69 -3.79
C ALA A 129 1.47 -7.94 -2.52
N GLY A 130 1.77 -9.00 -1.77
CA GLY A 130 1.11 -9.31 -0.51
C GLY A 130 1.37 -8.24 0.56
N MET A 131 2.61 -7.81 0.72
CA MET A 131 2.97 -6.76 1.68
C MET A 131 2.34 -5.42 1.28
N TYR A 132 2.35 -5.09 0.00
CA TYR A 132 1.67 -3.91 -0.53
C TYR A 132 0.16 -3.91 -0.22
N ALA A 133 -0.51 -5.04 -0.47
CA ALA A 133 -1.93 -5.16 -0.17
C ALA A 133 -2.21 -4.94 1.33
N LEU A 134 -1.36 -5.46 2.21
CA LEU A 134 -1.46 -5.22 3.65
C LEU A 134 -1.28 -3.74 3.99
N THR A 135 -0.24 -3.09 3.45
CA THR A 135 0.00 -1.65 3.62
C THR A 135 -1.19 -0.81 3.14
N ALA A 136 -1.79 -1.16 2.00
CA ALA A 136 -2.98 -0.49 1.46
C ALA A 136 -4.21 -0.68 2.36
N VAL A 137 -4.45 -1.89 2.89
CA VAL A 137 -5.56 -2.15 3.83
C VAL A 137 -5.40 -1.32 5.10
N LEU A 138 -4.18 -1.24 5.67
CA LEU A 138 -3.90 -0.42 6.84
C LEU A 138 -4.22 1.07 6.59
N ALA A 139 -3.94 1.57 5.39
CA ALA A 139 -4.28 2.95 5.02
C ALA A 139 -5.79 3.17 4.87
N LEU A 140 -6.49 2.24 4.19
CA LEU A 140 -7.93 2.35 3.93
C LEU A 140 -8.79 2.19 5.18
N CYS A 141 -8.32 1.40 6.15
CA CYS A 141 -9.04 1.14 7.40
C CYS A 141 -8.64 2.09 8.55
N ALA A 142 -7.76 3.07 8.30
CA ALA A 142 -7.31 3.98 9.34
C ALA A 142 -8.44 4.93 9.80
N PRO A 143 -8.65 5.13 11.12
CA PRO A 143 -9.65 6.07 11.63
C PRO A 143 -9.40 7.50 11.11
N PRO A 144 -10.43 8.25 10.67
CA PRO A 144 -10.26 9.62 10.15
C PRO A 144 -9.78 10.62 11.23
N LEU A 145 -9.06 11.66 10.80
CA LEU A 145 -8.76 12.85 11.61
C LEU A 145 -10.03 13.72 11.73
N TYR A 146 -10.25 14.31 12.90
CA TYR A 146 -11.41 15.18 13.15
C TYR A 146 -11.18 16.64 12.73
N ASP A 147 -9.99 16.98 12.22
CA ASP A 147 -9.63 18.36 11.92
C ASP A 147 -8.67 18.38 10.71
N GLU A 148 -9.22 18.40 9.50
CA GLU A 148 -8.48 18.74 8.26
C GLU A 148 -8.73 20.23 7.92
N GLN A 149 -8.84 21.11 8.92
CA GLN A 149 -9.02 22.55 8.71
C GLN A 149 -7.67 23.22 8.42
N GLY A 150 -7.15 23.02 7.20
CA GLY A 150 -6.06 23.86 6.65
C GLY A 150 -4.82 23.13 6.12
N SER A 151 -4.96 22.04 5.36
CA SER A 151 -3.82 21.55 4.59
C SER A 151 -3.53 22.52 3.44
N ASP A 152 -2.34 23.11 3.46
CA ASP A 152 -1.79 23.88 2.36
C ASP A 152 -1.77 23.02 1.09
N LEU A 153 -1.89 23.63 -0.10
CA LEU A 153 -2.04 22.89 -1.37
C LEU A 153 -0.83 22.00 -1.74
N TRP A 154 0.23 22.03 -0.93
CA TRP A 154 1.54 21.40 -1.17
C TRP A 154 2.05 20.60 0.04
N ASP A 155 1.15 20.10 0.89
CA ASP A 155 1.55 19.26 2.02
C ASP A 155 2.02 17.84 1.59
N SER A 156 2.77 17.18 2.48
CA SER A 156 3.29 15.82 2.28
C SER A 156 2.16 14.80 2.00
N SER A 157 0.98 15.02 2.59
CA SER A 157 -0.17 14.14 2.46
C SER A 157 -0.78 14.16 1.04
N TRP A 158 -0.83 15.33 0.40
CA TRP A 158 -1.26 15.46 -0.99
C TRP A 158 -0.33 14.69 -1.93
N TRP A 159 0.99 14.88 -1.79
CA TRP A 159 1.98 14.19 -2.62
C TRP A 159 1.90 12.68 -2.48
N HIS A 160 1.72 12.17 -1.27
CA HIS A 160 1.50 10.74 -1.08
C HIS A 160 0.25 10.22 -1.79
N ARG A 161 -0.89 10.91 -1.64
CA ARG A 161 -2.14 10.53 -2.32
C ARG A 161 -1.98 10.54 -3.85
N ALA A 162 -1.26 11.53 -4.39
CA ALA A 162 -0.97 11.61 -5.82
C ALA A 162 -0.08 10.46 -6.31
N LEU A 163 1.03 10.20 -5.61
CA LEU A 163 1.98 9.14 -5.96
C LEU A 163 1.38 7.74 -5.76
N ALA A 164 0.44 7.58 -4.82
CA ALA A 164 -0.25 6.32 -4.56
C ALA A 164 -1.01 5.79 -5.79
N PHE A 165 -1.61 6.66 -6.61
CA PHE A 165 -2.26 6.24 -7.85
C PHE A 165 -1.27 5.65 -8.87
N VAL A 166 -0.11 6.29 -9.01
CA VAL A 166 0.94 5.83 -9.94
C VAL A 166 1.53 4.50 -9.45
N HIS A 167 1.80 4.40 -8.16
CA HIS A 167 2.30 3.17 -7.52
C HIS A 167 1.30 2.01 -7.63
N LEU A 168 0.01 2.26 -7.37
CA LEU A 168 -1.06 1.28 -7.53
C LEU A 168 -1.16 0.80 -8.99
N ALA A 169 -1.10 1.72 -9.96
CA ALA A 169 -1.12 1.37 -11.38
C ALA A 169 0.08 0.48 -11.77
N ALA A 170 1.27 0.74 -11.22
CA ALA A 170 2.43 -0.14 -11.41
C ALA A 170 2.19 -1.54 -10.81
N MET A 171 1.71 -1.62 -9.57
CA MET A 171 1.44 -2.90 -8.90
C MET A 171 0.40 -3.76 -9.62
N LEU A 172 -0.63 -3.14 -10.20
CA LEU A 172 -1.67 -3.85 -10.95
C LEU A 172 -1.21 -4.29 -12.35
N SER A 173 -0.28 -3.57 -12.97
CA SER A 173 0.20 -3.86 -14.33
C SER A 173 1.33 -4.89 -14.37
N LEU A 174 2.18 -4.93 -13.34
CA LEU A 174 3.35 -5.82 -13.29
C LEU A 174 3.02 -7.32 -13.46
N PRO A 175 1.97 -7.90 -12.86
CA PRO A 175 1.62 -9.30 -13.10
C PRO A 175 1.28 -9.60 -14.57
N ALA A 176 0.53 -8.71 -15.23
CA ALA A 176 0.19 -8.87 -16.64
C ALA A 176 1.41 -8.72 -17.55
N LEU A 177 2.31 -7.78 -17.22
CA LEU A 177 3.59 -7.60 -17.92
C LEU A 177 4.55 -8.78 -17.69
N GLY A 178 4.45 -9.47 -16.55
CA GLY A 178 5.20 -10.69 -16.28
C GLY A 178 4.91 -11.81 -17.26
N HIS A 179 3.66 -11.95 -17.70
CA HIS A 179 3.32 -12.92 -18.75
C HIS A 179 3.94 -12.54 -20.10
N GLN A 180 3.81 -11.27 -20.49
CA GLN A 180 4.41 -10.75 -21.73
C GLN A 180 5.94 -10.84 -21.72
N ALA A 181 6.57 -10.75 -20.55
CA ALA A 181 8.02 -10.87 -20.40
C ALA A 181 8.55 -12.29 -20.70
N GLU A 182 7.71 -13.31 -20.59
CA GLU A 182 8.07 -14.68 -20.97
C GLU A 182 8.01 -14.88 -22.50
N GLU A 183 7.20 -14.09 -23.21
CA GLU A 183 6.99 -14.19 -24.66
C GLU A 183 8.10 -13.53 -25.49
N GLY A 184 8.77 -12.51 -24.93
CA GLY A 184 9.88 -11.87 -25.63
C GLY A 184 10.38 -10.56 -25.02
N PRO A 185 11.35 -9.91 -25.72
CA PRO A 185 12.12 -8.81 -25.18
C PRO A 185 11.30 -7.53 -24.98
N ASP A 186 10.23 -7.33 -25.77
CA ASP A 186 9.37 -6.14 -25.65
C ASP A 186 8.58 -6.17 -24.32
N GLY A 187 7.94 -7.30 -24.01
CA GLY A 187 7.26 -7.50 -22.73
C GLY A 187 8.21 -7.40 -21.54
N LEU A 188 9.41 -7.98 -21.67
CA LEU A 188 10.46 -7.90 -20.65
C LEU A 188 10.91 -6.47 -20.41
N GLN A 189 11.11 -5.69 -21.47
CA GLN A 189 11.48 -4.28 -21.36
C GLN A 189 10.37 -3.45 -20.72
N LYS A 190 9.11 -3.67 -21.10
CA LYS A 190 7.95 -2.99 -20.49
C LYS A 190 7.84 -3.31 -19.00
N MET A 191 7.92 -4.58 -18.62
CA MET A 191 7.91 -5.01 -17.21
C MET A 191 9.03 -4.33 -16.42
N ARG A 192 10.25 -4.33 -16.97
CA ARG A 192 11.42 -3.71 -16.34
C ARG A 192 11.24 -2.21 -16.14
N ASN A 193 10.77 -1.50 -17.16
CA ASN A 193 10.53 -0.06 -17.10
C ASN A 193 9.46 0.28 -16.05
N VAL A 194 8.33 -0.45 -16.04
CA VAL A 194 7.26 -0.26 -15.05
C VAL A 194 7.74 -0.61 -13.65
N GLY A 195 8.51 -1.69 -13.48
CA GLY A 195 9.06 -2.12 -12.20
C GLY A 195 9.97 -1.07 -11.57
N TRP A 196 10.87 -0.48 -12.35
CA TRP A 196 11.76 0.59 -11.88
C TRP A 196 11.05 1.93 -11.71
N ALA A 197 10.13 2.29 -12.61
CA ALA A 197 9.35 3.52 -12.48
C ALA A 197 8.46 3.48 -11.23
N GLY A 198 7.74 2.38 -11.00
CA GLY A 198 6.92 2.18 -9.81
C GLY A 198 7.72 2.19 -8.52
N PHE A 199 8.88 1.54 -8.50
CA PHE A 199 9.82 1.59 -7.37
C PHE A 199 10.36 3.00 -7.12
N GLY A 200 10.67 3.76 -8.17
CA GLY A 200 11.13 5.15 -8.07
C GLY A 200 10.07 6.05 -7.44
N VAL A 201 8.83 5.98 -7.95
CA VAL A 201 7.66 6.68 -7.37
C VAL A 201 7.47 6.31 -5.90
N TYR A 202 7.63 5.02 -5.57
CA TYR A 202 7.50 4.58 -4.19
C TYR A 202 8.58 5.14 -3.27
N SER A 203 9.82 5.17 -3.75
CA SER A 203 10.96 5.70 -3.02
C SER A 203 10.79 7.20 -2.74
N VAL A 204 10.26 7.95 -3.71
CA VAL A 204 9.91 9.38 -3.51
C VAL A 204 8.79 9.51 -2.47
N ALA A 205 7.74 8.68 -2.54
CA ALA A 205 6.65 8.72 -1.58
C ALA A 205 7.10 8.44 -0.14
N ILE A 206 8.07 7.55 0.06
CA ILE A 206 8.69 7.33 1.37
C ILE A 206 9.51 8.56 1.79
N GLY A 207 10.30 9.13 0.88
CA GLY A 207 11.12 10.31 1.15
C GLY A 207 10.29 11.54 1.58
N VAL A 208 9.13 11.76 0.95
CA VAL A 208 8.23 12.89 1.24
C VAL A 208 7.65 12.87 2.66
N PHE A 209 7.66 11.73 3.36
CA PHE A 209 7.20 11.65 4.76
C PHE A 209 8.31 11.69 5.81
N TYR A 210 9.57 11.54 5.41
CA TYR A 210 10.71 11.63 6.32
C TYR A 210 11.28 13.05 6.46
N PHE A 211 10.81 14.00 5.64
CA PHE A 211 11.20 15.42 5.64
C PHE A 211 9.96 16.33 5.70
#